data_AF-A0A0W8E8B5-F1
#
_entry.id   AF-A0A0W8E8B5-F1
#
_cell.length_a   1.000
_cell.length_b   1.000
_cell.length_c   1.000
_cell.angle_alpha   90.00
_cell.angle_beta   90.00
_cell.angle_gamma   90.00
#
_symmetry.space_group_name_H-M   'P 1'
#
loop_
_entity.id
_entity.type
_entity.pdbx_description
1 polymer ?
#
loop_
_entity_poly.entity_id
_entity_poly.type
_entity_poly.pdbx_seq_one_letter_code
_entity_poly.pdbx_strand_id
1 'polypeptide(L)'
;MKRKSASARSFKYAWFFGFFGFYGFTYFVTGQPLSLFWFSFFSFFAYYFIAKMAHEMQDERYFENSNKAKLKTAAIPLVTLFIIGFCTGLPFVTKELIIITCAFGWAVTLISYAILFWYYDQH
;
A
#
# COMPACT_ATOMS: atom_id res chain seq x y z
N MET A 1 -24.59 19.73 -14.11
CA MET A 1 -25.17 18.49 -13.53
C MET A 1 -24.14 17.86 -12.60
N LYS A 2 -24.26 18.05 -11.28
CA LYS A 2 -23.27 17.58 -10.29
C LYS A 2 -23.38 16.06 -10.12
N ARG A 3 -22.48 15.29 -10.74
CA ARG A 3 -22.24 13.90 -10.32
C ARG A 3 -21.60 13.96 -8.93
N LYS A 4 -22.43 14.01 -7.87
CA LYS A 4 -21.97 13.61 -6.54
C LYS A 4 -21.59 12.13 -6.67
N SER A 5 -20.29 11.85 -6.76
CA SER A 5 -19.75 10.50 -6.74
C SER A 5 -20.15 9.86 -5.42
N ALA A 6 -21.25 9.11 -5.42
CA ALA A 6 -21.68 8.29 -4.29
C ALA A 6 -20.62 7.23 -3.91
N SER A 7 -19.67 6.96 -4.80
CA SER A 7 -18.56 6.02 -4.63
C SER A 7 -17.55 6.46 -3.55
N ALA A 8 -17.28 7.76 -3.40
CA ALA A 8 -16.30 8.25 -2.44
C ALA A 8 -16.66 7.99 -0.96
N ARG A 9 -17.95 7.77 -0.67
CA ARG A 9 -18.44 7.58 0.71
C ARG A 9 -18.23 6.14 1.24
N SER A 10 -18.09 5.16 0.35
CA SER A 10 -18.03 3.73 0.71
C SER A 10 -16.67 3.31 1.31
N PHE A 11 -15.58 4.01 0.97
CA PHE A 11 -14.22 3.63 1.37
C PHE A 11 -13.74 4.24 2.70
N LYS A 12 -14.57 5.01 3.41
CA LYS A 12 -14.18 5.71 4.65
C LYS A 12 -13.61 4.77 5.73
N TYR A 13 -14.11 3.53 5.78
CA TYR A 13 -13.72 2.53 6.77
C TYR A 13 -12.84 1.40 6.20
N ALA A 14 -12.42 1.50 4.93
CA ALA A 14 -11.62 0.46 4.29
C ALA A 14 -10.23 0.29 4.95
N TRP A 15 -9.74 1.30 5.66
CA TRP A 15 -8.48 1.22 6.39
C TRP A 15 -8.51 0.22 7.56
N PHE A 16 -9.70 -0.14 8.09
CA PHE A 16 -9.82 -1.18 9.12
C PHE A 16 -9.40 -2.56 8.61
N PHE A 17 -9.51 -2.83 7.30
CA PHE A 17 -8.97 -4.06 6.72
C PHE A 17 -7.44 -4.17 6.87
N GLY A 18 -6.75 -3.05 7.16
CA GLY A 18 -5.34 -3.05 7.50
C GLY A 18 -5.01 -3.90 8.73
N PHE A 19 -5.92 -4.01 9.69
CA PHE A 19 -5.72 -4.86 10.87
C PHE A 19 -5.64 -6.36 10.54
N PHE A 20 -6.17 -6.80 9.39
CA PHE A 20 -5.96 -8.18 8.95
C PHE A 20 -4.49 -8.49 8.66
N GLY A 21 -3.64 -7.48 8.48
CA GLY A 21 -2.19 -7.69 8.37
C GLY A 21 -1.57 -8.31 9.62
N PHE A 22 -2.17 -8.16 10.80
CA PHE A 22 -1.71 -8.82 12.02
C PHE A 22 -1.87 -10.34 11.99
N TYR A 23 -2.73 -10.90 11.12
CA TYR A 23 -2.76 -12.35 10.87
C TYR A 23 -1.43 -12.87 10.30
N GLY A 24 -0.56 -11.99 9.77
CA GLY A 24 0.78 -12.35 9.33
C GLY A 24 1.62 -12.99 10.42
N PHE A 25 1.43 -12.60 11.67
CA PHE A 25 2.14 -13.16 12.82
C PHE A 25 1.79 -14.63 13.10
N THR A 26 0.69 -15.15 12.54
CA THR A 26 0.37 -16.59 12.66
C THR A 26 1.44 -17.48 12.04
N TYR A 27 2.27 -16.96 11.13
CA TYR A 27 3.44 -17.65 10.60
C TYR A 27 4.35 -18.19 11.70
N PHE A 28 4.59 -17.41 12.76
CA PHE A 28 5.49 -17.81 13.85
C PHE A 28 4.92 -18.95 14.71
N VAL A 29 3.63 -19.26 14.56
CA VAL A 29 2.96 -20.38 15.24
C VAL A 29 2.79 -21.56 14.30
N THR A 30 2.34 -21.32 13.07
CA THR A 30 1.95 -22.38 12.12
C THR A 30 3.07 -22.83 11.19
N GLY A 31 4.11 -22.00 11.01
CA GLY A 31 5.15 -22.18 10.02
C GLY A 31 4.67 -22.07 8.56
N GLN A 32 3.41 -21.71 8.31
CA GLN A 32 2.85 -21.67 6.97
C GLN A 32 3.28 -20.38 6.24
N PRO A 33 4.03 -20.44 5.13
CA PRO A 33 4.51 -19.24 4.43
C PRO A 33 3.39 -18.34 3.91
N LEU A 34 2.22 -18.92 3.60
CA LEU A 34 1.04 -18.16 3.17
C LEU A 34 0.59 -17.15 4.25
N SER A 35 0.83 -17.46 5.54
CA SER A 35 0.54 -16.52 6.62
C SER A 35 1.26 -15.20 6.41
N LEU A 36 2.52 -15.20 5.94
CA LEU A 36 3.30 -13.97 5.72
C LEU A 36 2.66 -13.04 4.69
N PHE A 37 1.89 -13.57 3.73
CA PHE A 37 1.21 -12.75 2.74
C PHE A 37 0.15 -11.83 3.36
N TRP A 38 -0.40 -12.17 4.52
CA TRP A 38 -1.35 -11.31 5.23
C TRP A 38 -0.76 -9.93 5.52
N PHE A 39 0.55 -9.78 5.71
CA PHE A 39 1.17 -8.45 5.90
C PHE A 39 0.90 -7.48 4.74
N SER A 40 0.58 -7.97 3.54
CA SER A 40 0.15 -7.12 2.42
C SER A 40 -1.12 -6.32 2.74
N PHE A 41 -1.97 -6.81 3.65
CA PHE A 41 -3.17 -6.09 4.11
C PHE A 41 -2.83 -4.78 4.81
N PHE A 42 -1.62 -4.60 5.37
CA PHE A 42 -1.22 -3.29 5.90
C PHE A 42 -1.30 -2.18 4.86
N SER A 43 -1.22 -2.49 3.56
CA SER A 43 -1.50 -1.54 2.48
C SER A 43 -2.85 -0.82 2.63
N PHE A 44 -3.86 -1.45 3.23
CA PHE A 44 -5.17 -0.84 3.43
C PHE A 44 -5.13 0.36 4.38
N PHE A 45 -4.12 0.50 5.23
CA PHE A 45 -3.94 1.74 6.02
C PHE A 45 -3.75 2.98 5.13
N ALA A 46 -3.34 2.82 3.87
CA ALA A 46 -3.31 3.91 2.88
C ALA A 46 -4.70 4.59 2.72
N TYR A 47 -5.80 3.84 2.82
CA TYR A 47 -7.15 4.37 2.70
C TYR A 47 -7.50 5.38 3.79
N TYR A 48 -6.82 5.36 4.95
CA TYR A 48 -7.02 6.36 5.99
C TYR A 48 -6.67 7.77 5.49
N PHE A 49 -5.53 7.92 4.81
CA PHE A 49 -5.11 9.21 4.24
C PHE A 49 -5.98 9.61 3.05
N ILE A 50 -6.30 8.66 2.17
CA ILE A 50 -7.19 8.91 1.01
C ILE A 50 -8.59 9.37 1.49
N ALA A 51 -9.12 8.76 2.55
CA ALA A 51 -10.42 9.14 3.11
C ALA A 51 -10.43 10.56 3.70
N LYS A 52 -9.29 11.10 4.16
CA LYS A 52 -9.20 12.51 4.59
C LYS A 52 -9.42 13.48 3.44
N MET A 53 -8.90 13.15 2.25
CA MET A 53 -9.03 13.98 1.04
C MET A 53 -10.38 13.78 0.32
N ALA A 54 -11.09 12.69 0.60
CA ALA A 54 -12.34 12.34 -0.11
C ALA A 54 -13.49 13.35 0.08
N HIS A 55 -13.37 14.27 1.03
CA HIS A 55 -14.34 15.35 1.25
C HIS A 55 -14.09 16.58 0.37
N GLU A 56 -12.91 16.69 -0.24
CA GLU A 56 -12.53 17.81 -1.10
C GLU A 56 -13.02 17.62 -2.54
N MET A 57 -13.24 18.72 -3.25
CA MET A 57 -13.70 18.67 -4.64
C MET A 57 -12.53 18.26 -5.53
N GLN A 58 -12.67 17.15 -6.26
CA GLN A 58 -11.64 16.69 -7.19
C GLN A 58 -11.48 17.68 -8.34
N ASP A 59 -10.43 18.49 -8.30
CA ASP A 59 -10.03 19.47 -9.31
C ASP A 59 -8.80 18.99 -10.09
N GLU A 60 -8.28 19.83 -11.00
CA GLU A 60 -7.07 19.50 -11.77
C GLU A 60 -5.84 19.29 -10.87
N ARG A 61 -5.72 20.07 -9.80
CA ARG A 61 -4.63 19.97 -8.82
C ARG A 61 -4.62 18.62 -8.12
N TYR A 62 -5.78 18.08 -7.76
CA TYR A 62 -5.92 16.75 -7.16
C TYR A 62 -5.29 15.67 -8.05
N PHE A 63 -5.53 15.71 -9.37
CA PHE A 63 -4.96 14.73 -10.31
C PHE A 63 -3.46 14.91 -10.50
N GLU A 64 -2.97 16.16 -10.57
CA GLU A 64 -1.55 16.46 -10.67
C GLU A 64 -0.78 15.98 -9.42
N ASN A 65 -1.30 16.27 -8.23
CA ASN A 65 -0.74 15.83 -6.95
C ASN A 65 -0.71 14.30 -6.84
N SER A 66 -1.78 13.62 -7.24
CA SER A 66 -1.83 12.15 -7.28
C SER A 66 -0.76 11.59 -8.22
N ASN A 67 -0.58 12.17 -9.40
CA ASN A 67 0.43 11.71 -10.37
C ASN A 67 1.85 11.97 -9.86
N LYS A 68 2.10 13.14 -9.26
CA LYS A 68 3.39 13.46 -8.63
C LYS A 68 3.72 12.48 -7.51
N ALA A 69 2.73 12.11 -6.70
CA ALA A 69 2.90 11.12 -5.64
C ALA A 69 3.24 9.75 -6.24
N LYS A 70 2.49 9.27 -7.25
CA LYS A 70 2.76 8.00 -7.95
C LYS A 70 4.17 7.93 -8.52
N LEU A 71 4.62 8.98 -9.20
CA LEU A 71 5.96 9.02 -9.80
C LEU A 71 7.06 8.92 -8.75
N LYS A 72 6.91 9.61 -7.61
CA LYS A 72 7.87 9.52 -6.51
C LYS A 72 7.88 8.14 -5.85
N THR A 73 6.73 7.50 -5.71
CA THR A 73 6.63 6.20 -5.04
C THR A 73 6.87 5.01 -5.97
N ALA A 74 6.90 5.21 -7.29
CA ALA A 74 7.16 4.17 -8.28
C ALA A 74 8.52 3.48 -8.10
N ALA A 75 9.50 4.15 -7.48
CA ALA A 75 10.79 3.55 -7.16
C ALA A 75 10.67 2.38 -6.17
N ILE A 76 9.71 2.41 -5.24
CA ILE A 76 9.55 1.40 -4.19
C ILE A 76 9.27 -0.01 -4.77
N PRO A 77 8.23 -0.21 -5.61
CA PRO A 77 7.97 -1.53 -6.18
C PRO A 77 9.06 -1.95 -7.17
N LEU A 78 9.68 -1.02 -7.90
CA LEU A 78 10.78 -1.31 -8.81
C LEU A 78 12.00 -1.86 -8.05
N VAL A 79 12.40 -1.19 -6.97
CA VAL A 79 13.51 -1.63 -6.11
C VAL A 79 13.16 -2.95 -5.42
N THR A 80 11.92 -3.10 -4.94
CA THR A 80 11.46 -4.36 -4.32
C THR A 80 11.59 -5.53 -5.30
N LEU A 81 11.07 -5.37 -6.52
CA LEU A 81 11.16 -6.40 -7.57
C LEU A 81 12.61 -6.70 -7.97
N PHE A 82 13.45 -5.66 -8.08
CA PHE A 82 14.86 -5.82 -8.36
C PHE A 82 15.57 -6.63 -7.27
N ILE A 83 15.35 -6.31 -6.00
CA ILE A 83 15.92 -7.04 -4.86
C ILE A 83 15.48 -8.51 -4.90
N ILE A 84 14.19 -8.78 -5.14
CA ILE A 84 13.70 -10.16 -5.21
C ILE A 84 14.36 -10.89 -6.38
N GLY A 85 14.32 -10.33 -7.59
CA GLY A 85 14.91 -10.96 -8.78
C GLY A 85 16.41 -11.21 -8.65
N PHE A 86 17.16 -10.25 -8.12
CA PHE A 86 18.61 -10.35 -7.93
C PHE A 86 18.98 -11.32 -6.81
N CYS A 87 18.29 -11.27 -5.66
CA CYS A 87 18.65 -12.05 -4.49
C CYS A 87 18.13 -13.50 -4.54
N THR A 88 17.13 -13.83 -5.36
CA THR A 88 16.57 -15.20 -5.43
C THR A 88 17.61 -16.27 -5.79
N GLY A 89 18.71 -15.90 -6.46
CA GLY A 89 19.83 -16.81 -6.75
C GLY A 89 20.78 -17.10 -5.58
N LEU A 90 20.61 -16.43 -4.43
CA LEU A 90 21.50 -16.56 -3.28
C LEU A 90 21.06 -17.70 -2.36
N PRO A 91 21.99 -18.47 -1.76
CA PRO A 91 21.68 -19.70 -1.03
C PRO A 91 20.92 -19.48 0.29
N PHE A 92 20.88 -18.25 0.80
CA PHE A 92 20.17 -17.90 2.04
C PHE A 92 18.75 -17.35 1.81
N VAL A 93 18.35 -17.14 0.54
CA VAL A 93 17.03 -16.59 0.24
C VAL A 93 15.98 -17.69 0.22
N THR A 94 15.10 -17.65 1.22
CA THR A 94 14.00 -18.61 1.36
C THR A 94 12.71 -18.07 0.73
N LYS A 95 11.75 -18.98 0.48
CA LYS A 95 10.41 -18.60 0.02
C LYS A 95 9.72 -17.60 0.96
N GLU A 96 9.95 -17.74 2.27
CA GLU A 96 9.41 -16.85 3.30
C GLU A 96 9.96 -15.43 3.16
N LEU A 97 11.27 -15.29 2.91
CA LEU A 97 11.92 -14.01 2.66
C LEU A 97 11.39 -13.34 1.39
N ILE A 98 11.08 -14.11 0.36
CA ILE A 98 10.47 -13.57 -0.87
C ILE A 98 9.04 -13.08 -0.58
N ILE A 99 8.20 -13.88 0.08
CA ILE A 99 6.81 -13.53 0.38
C ILE A 99 6.73 -12.29 1.27
N ILE A 100 7.53 -12.24 2.34
CA ILE A 100 7.53 -11.11 3.28
C ILE A 100 8.02 -9.83 2.59
N THR A 101 9.04 -9.92 1.72
CA THR A 101 9.55 -8.78 0.95
C THR A 101 8.50 -8.28 -0.05
N CYS A 102 7.79 -9.17 -0.75
CA CYS A 102 6.65 -8.82 -1.61
C CYS A 102 5.55 -8.10 -0.82
N ALA A 103 5.13 -8.69 0.31
CA ALA A 103 4.04 -8.19 1.13
C ALA A 103 4.34 -6.80 1.69
N PHE A 104 5.55 -6.58 2.21
CA PHE A 104 5.98 -5.27 2.67
C PHE A 104 6.21 -4.29 1.54
N GLY A 105 6.84 -4.70 0.43
CA GLY A 105 7.02 -3.83 -0.74
C GLY A 105 5.68 -3.29 -1.26
N TRP A 106 4.67 -4.14 -1.33
CA TRP A 106 3.28 -3.76 -1.64
C TRP A 106 2.72 -2.77 -0.62
N ALA A 107 2.78 -3.10 0.67
CA ALA A 107 2.24 -2.26 1.74
C ALA A 107 2.91 -0.88 1.80
N VAL A 108 4.24 -0.84 1.78
CA VAL A 108 5.05 0.39 1.81
C VAL A 108 4.76 1.25 0.58
N THR A 109 4.60 0.66 -0.60
CA THR A 109 4.28 1.42 -1.82
C THR A 109 2.96 2.17 -1.67
N LEU A 110 1.89 1.49 -1.26
CA LEU A 110 0.56 2.10 -1.17
C LEU A 110 0.45 3.10 -0.02
N ILE A 111 1.05 2.79 1.13
CA ILE A 111 1.09 3.71 2.27
C ILE A 111 1.88 4.96 1.91
N SER A 112 3.08 4.81 1.31
CA SER A 112 3.89 5.96 0.88
C SER A 112 3.16 6.81 -0.15
N TYR A 113 2.48 6.19 -1.11
CA TYR A 113 1.68 6.92 -2.09
C TYR A 113 0.62 7.76 -1.40
N ALA A 114 -0.15 7.17 -0.49
CA ALA A 114 -1.26 7.85 0.16
C ALA A 114 -0.78 8.98 1.11
N ILE A 115 0.31 8.78 1.85
CA ILE A 115 0.91 9.83 2.68
C ILE A 115 1.41 10.98 1.81
N LEU A 116 2.15 10.67 0.75
CA LEU A 116 2.75 11.69 -0.11
C LEU A 116 1.69 12.46 -0.89
N PHE A 117 0.63 11.76 -1.31
CA PHE A 117 -0.52 12.39 -1.93
C PHE A 117 -1.22 13.34 -0.96
N TRP A 118 -1.50 12.90 0.26
CA TRP A 118 -2.07 13.74 1.31
C TRP A 118 -1.18 14.94 1.64
N TYR A 119 0.14 14.78 1.65
CA TYR A 119 1.07 15.87 1.89
C TYR A 119 1.02 16.96 0.80
N TYR A 120 0.98 16.58 -0.49
CA TYR A 120 0.88 17.52 -1.61
C TYR A 120 -0.49 18.18 -1.74
N ASP A 121 -1.52 17.56 -1.21
CA ASP A 121 -2.86 18.14 -1.18
C ASP A 121 -2.94 19.28 -0.14
N GLN A 122 -2.27 19.10 1.00
CA GLN A 122 -2.24 20.08 2.09
C GLN A 122 -1.27 21.25 1.88
N HIS A 123 -0.25 21.11 1.02
CA HIS A 123 0.79 22.12 0.77
C HIS A 123 0.86 22.45 -0.73
#